data_AF-A0A6D0IDY0-F1
#
_entry.id   AF-A0A6D0IDY0-F1
#
_cell.length_a   1.000
_cell.length_b   1.000
_cell.length_c   1.000
_cell.angle_alpha   90.00
_cell.angle_beta   90.00
_cell.angle_gamma   90.00
#
_symmetry.space_group_name_H-M   'P 1'
#
loop_
_entity.id
_entity.type
_entity.pdbx_description
1 polymer ?
#
loop_
_entity_poly.entity_id
_entity_poly.type
_entity_poly.pdbx_seq_one_letter_code
_entity_poly.pdbx_strand_id
1 'polypeptide(L)' 'ALTASGRLQQVRQQQSVEWLRKQTEEEVLNHLFANEDFDRYYHQTLLAVKNNTLSPRTGLRQLSEFIQTQYFD' A
#
# COMPACT_ATOMS: atom_id res chain seq x y z
N ALA A 1 -38.06 0.15 2.58
CA ALA A 1 -37.15 0.87 3.48
C ALA A 1 -35.91 0.01 3.74
N LEU A 2 -34.69 0.56 3.67
CA LEU A 2 -33.42 -0.17 3.87
C LEU A 2 -33.35 -0.94 5.22
N THR A 3 -34.12 -0.50 6.20
CA THR A 3 -34.34 -1.16 7.49
C THR A 3 -35.20 -2.42 7.40
N ALA A 4 -36.26 -2.40 6.58
CA ALA A 4 -37.21 -3.50 6.45
C ALA A 4 -36.64 -4.73 5.72
N SER A 5 -35.58 -4.54 4.92
CA SER A 5 -34.91 -5.62 4.17
C SER A 5 -33.67 -6.19 4.87
N GLY A 6 -33.33 -5.73 6.09
CA GLY A 6 -32.08 -6.08 6.77
C GLY A 6 -30.81 -5.49 6.12
N ARG A 7 -30.94 -4.82 4.98
CA ARG A 7 -29.83 -4.26 4.20
C ARG A 7 -29.04 -3.20 4.98
N LEU A 8 -29.71 -2.42 5.83
CA LEU A 8 -29.01 -1.41 6.64
C LEU A 8 -28.00 -2.03 7.61
N GLN A 9 -28.32 -3.16 8.24
CA GLN A 9 -27.39 -3.86 9.13
C GLN A 9 -26.19 -4.40 8.36
N GLN A 10 -26.43 -4.96 7.16
CA GLN A 10 -25.38 -5.43 6.27
C GLN A 10 -24.44 -4.30 5.84
N VAL A 11 -24.99 -3.15 5.43
CA VAL A 11 -24.18 -1.98 5.01
C VAL A 11 -23.31 -1.48 6.15
N ARG A 12 -23.87 -1.35 7.37
CA ARG A 12 -23.08 -0.94 8.55
C ARG A 12 -21.94 -1.91 8.83
N GLN A 13 -22.21 -3.22 8.76
CA GLN A 13 -21.17 -4.22 8.95
C GLN A 13 -20.07 -4.12 7.89
N GLN A 14 -20.46 -3.95 6.62
CA GLN A 14 -19.50 -3.78 5.52
C GLN A 14 -18.63 -2.55 5.71
N GLN A 15 -19.24 -1.40 6.04
CA GLN A 15 -18.50 -0.16 6.28
C GLN A 15 -17.51 -0.28 7.44
N SER A 16 -17.90 -0.91 8.54
CA SER A 16 -16.98 -1.12 9.68
C SER A 16 -15.78 -2.00 9.30
N VAL A 17 -16.01 -3.09 8.55
CA VAL A 17 -14.93 -3.98 8.09
C VAL A 17 -14.03 -3.28 7.08
N GLU A 18 -14.63 -2.54 6.14
CA GLU A 18 -13.88 -1.77 5.14
C GLU A 18 -13.02 -0.68 5.79
N TRP A 19 -13.55 0.03 6.78
CA TRP A 19 -12.80 1.02 7.52
C TRP A 19 -11.62 0.40 8.26
N LEU A 20 -11.84 -0.69 9.02
CA LEU A 20 -10.76 -1.40 9.72
C LEU A 20 -9.67 -1.88 8.76
N ARG A 21 -10.08 -2.43 7.61
CA ARG A 21 -9.16 -2.84 6.56
C ARG A 21 -8.34 -1.66 6.03
N LYS A 22 -9.00 -0.53 5.75
CA LYS A 22 -8.34 0.67 5.22
C LYS A 22 -7.33 1.26 6.20
N GLN A 23 -7.68 1.38 7.47
CA GLN A 23 -6.75 1.88 8.49
C GLN A 23 -5.54 0.96 8.67
N THR A 24 -5.75 -0.36 8.62
CA THR A 24 -4.65 -1.32 8.68
C THR A 24 -3.73 -1.20 7.45
N GLU A 25 -4.31 -1.10 6.25
CA GLU A 25 -3.55 -0.93 5.01
C GLU A 25 -2.76 0.40 5.01
N GLU A 26 -3.40 1.50 5.38
CA GLU A 26 -2.80 2.83 5.41
C GLU A 26 -1.66 2.92 6.43
N GLU A 27 -1.82 2.39 7.64
CA GLU A 27 -0.79 2.48 8.67
C GLU A 27 0.49 1.72 8.27
N VAL A 28 0.34 0.52 7.70
CA VAL A 28 1.48 -0.25 7.18
C VAL A 28 2.20 0.50 6.07
N LEU A 29 1.44 1.12 5.15
CA LEU A 29 2.02 1.91 4.07
C LEU A 29 2.69 3.18 4.61
N ASN A 30 2.07 3.88 5.56
CA ASN A 30 2.63 5.09 6.16
C ASN A 30 3.99 4.81 6.80
N HIS A 31 4.12 3.72 7.56
CA HIS A 31 5.41 3.34 8.13
C HIS A 31 6.46 3.01 7.07
N LEU A 32 6.07 2.26 6.04
CA LEU A 32 6.97 1.88 4.96
C LEU A 32 7.50 3.12 4.22
N PHE A 33 6.62 4.04 3.85
CA PHE A 33 6.99 5.26 3.13
C PHE A 33 7.59 6.36 4.01
N ALA A 34 7.41 6.30 5.34
CA ALA A 34 8.09 7.19 6.28
C ALA A 34 9.54 6.78 6.58
N ASN A 35 9.93 5.55 6.25
CA ASN A 35 11.31 5.09 6.39
C ASN A 35 12.21 5.79 5.35
N GLU A 36 13.21 6.54 5.82
CA GLU A 36 14.06 7.38 4.98
C GLU A 36 14.83 6.58 3.91
N ASP A 37 15.28 5.36 4.24
CA ASP A 37 16.01 4.51 3.32
C ASP A 37 15.10 3.99 2.20
N PHE A 38 13.89 3.54 2.56
CA PHE A 38 12.89 3.12 1.60
C PHE A 38 12.42 4.28 0.73
N ASP A 39 12.14 5.45 1.31
CA ASP A 39 11.71 6.64 0.56
C ASP A 39 12.74 7.07 -0.48
N ARG A 40 14.03 7.11 -0.09
CA ARG A 40 15.13 7.40 -1.01
C ARG A 40 15.23 6.37 -2.12
N TYR A 41 15.15 5.08 -1.80
CA TYR A 41 15.23 3.99 -2.78
C TYR A 41 14.03 4.00 -3.75
N TYR A 42 12.84 4.29 -3.23
CA TYR A 42 11.61 4.46 -4.01
C TYR A 42 11.74 5.59 -5.03
N HIS A 43 12.19 6.78 -4.60
CA HIS A 43 12.37 7.92 -5.50
C HIS A 43 13.42 7.68 -6.59
N GLN A 44 14.53 7.01 -6.25
CA GLN A 44 15.54 6.62 -7.23
C GLN A 44 14.98 5.63 -8.27
N THR A 45 14.22 4.65 -7.82
CA THR A 45 13.56 3.67 -8.70
C THR A 45 12.53 4.33 -9.61
N LEU A 46 11.73 5.24 -9.07
CA LEU A 46 10.73 6.00 -9.84
C LEU A 46 11.40 6.85 -10.92
N LEU A 47 12.52 7.52 -10.60
CA LEU A 47 13.29 8.31 -11.56
C LEU A 47 13.89 7.43 -12.66
N ALA A 48 14.41 6.24 -12.31
CA ALA A 48 14.97 5.30 -13.27
C ALA A 48 13.91 4.74 -14.24
N VAL A 49 12.69 4.45 -13.74
CA VAL A 49 11.57 4.07 -14.61
C VAL A 49 11.16 5.24 -15.51
N LYS A 50 11.03 6.46 -14.95
CA LYS A 50 10.69 7.67 -15.71
C LYS A 50 11.70 7.99 -16.81
N ASN A 51 12.98 7.73 -16.56
CA ASN A 51 14.07 7.95 -17.51
C ASN A 51 14.27 6.78 -18.49
N ASN A 52 13.38 5.79 -18.49
CA ASN A 52 13.45 4.58 -19.33
C ASN A 52 14.72 3.73 -19.11
N THR A 53 15.43 3.91 -18.00
CA THR A 53 16.59 3.08 -17.64
C THR A 53 16.15 1.78 -16.98
N LEU A 54 14.94 1.73 -16.43
CA LEU A 54 14.30 0.52 -15.90
C LEU A 54 12.91 0.35 -16.51
N SER A 55 12.54 -0.91 -16.80
CA SER A 55 11.14 -1.24 -17.08
C SER A 55 10.31 -1.15 -15.78
N PRO A 56 9.00 -0.84 -15.86
CA PRO A 56 8.14 -0.84 -14.67
C PRO A 56 8.16 -2.17 -13.91
N ARG A 57 8.23 -3.30 -14.62
CA ARG A 57 8.34 -4.64 -14.01
C ARG A 57 9.63 -4.79 -13.21
N THR A 58 10.75 -4.30 -13.75
CA THR A 58 12.04 -4.34 -13.06
C THR A 58 12.04 -3.44 -11.83
N GLY A 59 11.47 -2.24 -11.93
CA GLY A 59 11.33 -1.32 -10.80
C GLY A 59 10.51 -1.94 -9.66
N LEU A 60 9.36 -2.55 -9.96
CA LEU A 60 8.56 -3.23 -8.94
C LEU A 60 9.32 -4.38 -8.28
N ARG A 61 10.03 -5.21 -9.07
CA ARG A 61 10.83 -6.31 -8.53
C ARG A 61 11.87 -5.81 -7.54
N GLN A 62 12.58 -4.73 -7.88
CA GLN A 62 13.60 -4.12 -7.02
C GLN A 62 13.03 -3.58 -5.71
N LEU A 63 11.88 -2.90 -5.77
CA LEU A 63 11.18 -2.43 -4.56
C LEU A 63 10.75 -3.61 -3.67
N SER A 64 10.25 -4.70 -4.27
CA SER A 64 9.91 -5.92 -3.52
C SER A 64 11.14 -6.57 -2.88
N GLU A 65 12.27 -6.64 -3.59
CA GLU A 65 13.54 -7.17 -3.05
C GLU A 65 14.03 -6.31 -1.87
N PHE A 66 13.97 -4.98 -1.96
CA PHE A 66 14.32 -4.08 -0.86
C PHE A 66 13.47 -4.32 0.39
N ILE A 67 12.13 -4.37 0.23
CA ILE A 67 11.21 -4.61 1.35
C ILE A 67 11.53 -5.95 2.05
N GLN A 68 11.83 -6.99 1.28
CA GLN A 68 12.10 -8.32 1.82
C GLN A 68 13.46 -8.44 2.53
N THR A 69 14.44 -7.63 2.15
CA THR A 69 15.83 -7.84 2.57
C THR A 69 16.41 -6.74 3.42
N GLN A 70 15.80 -5.55 3.47
CA GLN A 70 16.40 -4.39 4.13
C GLN A 70 15.41 -3.67 5.07
N TYR A 71 14.11 -3.86 4.89
CA TYR A 71 13.10 -3.15 5.68
C TYR A 71 12.67 -3.90 6.97
N PHE A 72 12.70 -5.23 6.96
CA PHE A 72 12.32 -6.07 8.11
C PHE A 72 13.51 -6.59 8.94
N ASP A 73 14.73 -6.24 8.55
CA ASP A 73 15.96 -6.52 9.30
C ASP A 73 16.14 -5.48 10.43
#